data_AF-A0A536MFV7-F1
#
_entry.id   AF-A0A536MFV7-F1
#
_cell.length_a   1.000
_cell.length_b   1.000
_cell.length_c   1.000
_cell.angle_alpha   90.00
_cell.angle_beta   90.00
_cell.angle_gamma   90.00
#
_symmetry.space_group_name_H-M   'P 1'
#
loop_
_entity.id
_entity.type
_entity.pdbx_description
1 polymer ?
#
loop_
_entity_poly.entity_id
_entity_poly.type
_entity_poly.pdbx_seq_one_letter_code
_entity_poly.pdbx_strand_id
1 'polypeptide(L)'
;MTGVDVLRVLLSGSFGMVQERLDAISDQEWNQRAFPSTSKPGFILWHCARILDWTIHSAIQGIAEVADSSTWQGRFAREACYGAGIADSLADEVTASTSRTEVAAYLRDVRAAVMDWFAKQTESSLDAAPPLKTNQANRAGYLDPNIWAEVEDLDGLPGWQLLLRPAGAHIRRHMGEYDVLVGAMRSRTTTRA
;
A
#
# COMPACT_ATOMS: atom_id res chain seq x y z
N MET A 1 20.12 17.93 8.39
CA MET A 1 18.86 17.35 7.89
C MET A 1 18.83 17.60 6.40
N THR A 2 18.95 16.54 5.60
CA THR A 2 18.95 16.56 4.12
C THR A 2 17.56 16.24 3.57
N GLY A 3 17.36 16.32 2.24
CA GLY A 3 16.12 15.86 1.62
C GLY A 3 15.87 14.35 1.86
N VAL A 4 16.95 13.57 1.86
CA VAL A 4 16.92 12.12 2.18
C VAL A 4 16.45 11.87 3.61
N ASP A 5 16.87 12.69 4.58
CA ASP A 5 16.42 12.55 5.97
C ASP A 5 14.90 12.78 6.11
N VAL A 6 14.36 13.78 5.39
CA VAL A 6 12.92 14.07 5.39
C VAL A 6 12.12 12.91 4.77
N LEU A 7 12.59 12.37 3.65
CA LEU A 7 11.96 11.21 3.01
C LEU A 7 12.00 9.96 3.91
N ARG A 8 13.09 9.76 4.66
CA ARG A 8 13.20 8.66 5.64
C ARG A 8 12.12 8.76 6.72
N VAL A 9 11.94 9.95 7.28
CA VAL A 9 10.93 10.22 8.31
C VAL A 9 9.54 10.01 7.75
N LEU A 10 9.28 10.48 6.53
CA LEU A 10 8.01 10.28 5.84
C LEU A 10 7.70 8.79 5.66
N LEU A 11 8.62 8.00 5.11
CA LEU A 11 8.43 6.56 4.90
C LEU A 11 8.22 5.83 6.22
N SER A 12 9.06 6.10 7.22
CA SER A 12 8.92 5.52 8.56
C SER A 12 7.56 5.85 9.17
N GLY A 13 7.08 7.08 8.98
CA GLY A 13 5.75 7.50 9.39
C GLY A 13 4.63 6.75 8.67
N SER A 14 4.74 6.54 7.36
CA SER A 14 3.76 5.74 6.59
C SER A 14 3.65 4.31 7.10
N PHE A 15 4.77 3.63 7.33
CA PHE A 15 4.76 2.28 7.93
C PHE A 15 4.15 2.30 9.34
N GLY A 16 4.50 3.28 10.16
CA GLY A 16 3.96 3.44 11.51
C GLY A 16 2.44 3.58 11.51
N MET A 17 1.91 4.50 10.70
CA MET A 17 0.47 4.77 10.63
C MET A 17 -0.34 3.54 10.21
N VAL A 18 0.15 2.76 9.24
CA VAL A 18 -0.53 1.54 8.78
C VAL A 18 -0.46 0.46 9.86
N GLN A 19 0.72 0.26 10.48
CA GLN A 19 0.92 -0.74 11.52
C GLN A 19 0.04 -0.47 12.76
N GLU A 20 -0.04 0.77 13.23
CA GLU A 20 -0.90 1.18 14.35
C GLU A 20 -2.36 0.80 14.12
N ARG A 21 -2.86 0.93 12.88
CA ARG A 21 -4.25 0.63 12.52
C ARG A 21 -4.48 -0.86 12.35
N LEU A 22 -3.52 -1.61 11.80
CA LEU A 22 -3.56 -3.07 11.74
C LEU A 22 -3.61 -3.69 13.14
N ASP A 23 -2.91 -3.10 14.11
CA ASP A 23 -2.92 -3.55 15.50
C ASP A 23 -4.23 -3.20 16.22
N ALA A 24 -4.84 -2.06 15.88
CA ALA A 24 -6.04 -1.54 16.56
C ALA A 24 -7.39 -1.99 15.96
N ILE A 25 -7.41 -2.48 14.73
CA ILE A 25 -8.63 -2.97 14.08
C ILE A 25 -9.04 -4.34 14.63
N SER A 26 -10.34 -4.57 14.81
CA SER A 26 -10.87 -5.91 15.11
C SER A 26 -11.11 -6.74 13.84
N ASP A 27 -11.21 -8.07 13.98
CA ASP A 27 -11.51 -8.97 12.85
C ASP A 27 -12.92 -8.72 12.26
N GLN A 28 -13.85 -8.20 13.06
CA GLN A 28 -15.16 -7.80 12.59
C GLN A 28 -15.07 -6.54 11.71
N GLU A 29 -14.39 -5.50 12.19
CA GLU A 29 -14.20 -4.25 11.46
C GLU A 29 -13.40 -4.44 10.17
N TRP A 30 -12.48 -5.42 10.16
CA TRP A 30 -11.68 -5.80 8.99
C TRP A 30 -12.55 -6.05 7.76
N ASN A 31 -13.61 -6.85 7.92
CA ASN A 31 -14.43 -7.35 6.80
C ASN A 31 -15.79 -6.65 6.66
N GLN A 32 -16.02 -5.58 7.42
CA GLN A 32 -17.29 -4.85 7.43
C GLN A 32 -17.20 -3.54 6.63
N ARG A 33 -18.23 -3.24 5.84
CA ARG A 33 -18.39 -1.93 5.21
C ARG A 33 -19.13 -0.97 6.15
N ALA A 34 -18.59 0.23 6.32
CA ALA A 34 -19.31 1.31 7.00
C ALA A 34 -20.47 1.82 6.14
N PHE A 35 -20.28 1.95 4.83
CA PHE A 35 -21.31 2.32 3.86
C PHE A 35 -21.25 1.42 2.64
N PRO A 36 -22.37 1.16 1.92
CA PRO A 36 -22.38 0.22 0.80
C PRO A 36 -21.34 0.53 -0.31
N SER A 37 -21.09 1.81 -0.60
CA SER A 37 -20.22 2.26 -1.69
C SER A 37 -18.77 2.56 -1.26
N THR A 38 -18.37 2.18 -0.05
CA THR A 38 -17.01 2.46 0.47
C THR A 38 -16.24 1.17 0.65
N SER A 39 -14.94 1.17 0.36
CA SER A 39 -14.04 0.05 0.64
C SER A 39 -14.15 -0.45 2.08
N LYS A 40 -13.93 -1.76 2.26
CA LYS A 40 -13.75 -2.32 3.61
C LYS A 40 -12.46 -1.78 4.21
N PRO A 41 -12.41 -1.48 5.53
CA PRO A 41 -11.17 -1.02 6.15
C PRO A 41 -10.01 -1.99 6.01
N GLY A 42 -10.27 -3.31 6.00
CA GLY A 42 -9.25 -4.31 5.75
C GLY A 42 -8.61 -4.17 4.36
N PHE A 43 -9.41 -3.92 3.33
CA PHE A 43 -8.90 -3.63 1.98
C PHE A 43 -8.01 -2.38 1.97
N ILE A 44 -8.42 -1.30 2.65
CA ILE A 44 -7.66 -0.06 2.70
C ILE A 44 -6.27 -0.30 3.31
N LEU A 45 -6.19 -1.03 4.43
CA LEU A 45 -4.92 -1.33 5.10
C LEU A 45 -4.05 -2.29 4.26
N TRP A 46 -4.64 -3.31 3.64
CA TRP A 46 -3.96 -4.19 2.71
C TRP A 46 -3.39 -3.41 1.52
N HIS A 47 -4.21 -2.56 0.88
CA HIS A 47 -3.82 -1.72 -0.24
C HIS A 47 -2.65 -0.81 0.13
N CYS A 48 -2.68 -0.17 1.31
CA CYS A 48 -1.58 0.65 1.79
C CYS A 48 -0.26 -0.13 1.93
N ALA A 49 -0.32 -1.36 2.47
CA ALA A 49 0.86 -2.22 2.55
C ALA A 49 1.39 -2.59 1.15
N ARG A 50 0.49 -2.90 0.21
CA ARG A 50 0.84 -3.22 -1.19
C ARG A 50 1.42 -2.01 -1.93
N ILE A 51 0.90 -0.80 -1.72
CA ILE A 51 1.45 0.43 -2.31
C ILE A 51 2.87 0.68 -1.82
N LEU A 52 3.15 0.46 -0.53
CA LEU A 52 4.51 0.60 0.01
C LEU A 52 5.48 -0.42 -0.62
N ASP A 53 5.05 -1.67 -0.79
CA ASP A 53 5.85 -2.70 -1.46
C ASP A 53 6.07 -2.35 -2.95
N TRP A 54 4.99 -2.09 -3.67
CA TRP A 54 4.98 -1.74 -5.09
C TRP A 54 5.87 -0.54 -5.40
N THR A 55 5.70 0.56 -4.66
CA THR A 55 6.41 1.82 -4.94
C THR A 55 7.92 1.61 -4.93
N ILE A 56 8.42 0.87 -3.95
CA ILE A 56 9.87 0.71 -3.76
C ILE A 56 10.43 -0.44 -4.61
N HIS A 57 9.83 -1.64 -4.55
CA HIS A 57 10.41 -2.81 -5.21
C HIS A 57 10.11 -2.86 -6.70
N SER A 58 8.87 -2.57 -7.10
CA SER A 58 8.47 -2.61 -8.49
C SER A 58 8.73 -1.28 -9.18
N ALA A 59 8.05 -0.21 -8.77
CA ALA A 59 8.08 1.08 -9.47
C ALA A 59 9.48 1.70 -9.54
N ILE A 60 10.21 1.76 -8.42
CA ILE A 60 11.55 2.35 -8.37
C ILE A 60 12.63 1.34 -8.80
N GLN A 61 12.67 0.16 -8.17
CA GLN A 61 13.78 -0.79 -8.36
C GLN A 61 13.63 -1.73 -9.55
N GLY A 62 12.42 -1.97 -10.07
CA GLY A 62 12.18 -2.92 -11.14
C GLY A 62 12.41 -4.39 -10.76
N ILE A 63 12.32 -4.72 -9.47
CA ILE A 63 12.51 -6.07 -8.94
C ILE A 63 11.20 -6.68 -8.43
N ALA A 64 11.25 -7.96 -8.07
CA ALA A 64 10.14 -8.66 -7.43
C ALA A 64 9.77 -7.97 -6.11
N GLU A 65 8.47 -7.90 -5.85
CA GLU A 65 7.91 -7.34 -4.62
C GLU A 65 8.02 -8.37 -3.49
N VAL A 66 7.94 -7.92 -2.23
CA VAL A 66 7.91 -8.85 -1.09
C VAL A 66 6.73 -9.81 -1.18
N ALA A 67 5.61 -9.36 -1.77
CA ALA A 67 4.46 -10.22 -2.07
C ALA A 67 4.77 -11.41 -3.00
N ASP A 68 5.83 -11.34 -3.81
CA ASP A 68 6.25 -12.45 -4.68
C ASP A 68 7.16 -13.47 -3.98
N SER A 69 7.62 -13.17 -2.76
CA SER A 69 8.47 -14.08 -2.01
C SER A 69 7.72 -15.35 -1.63
N SER A 70 8.43 -16.47 -1.49
CA SER A 70 7.81 -17.77 -1.12
C SER A 70 6.94 -17.74 0.15
N THR A 71 7.19 -16.79 1.07
CA THR A 71 6.39 -16.58 2.28
C THR A 71 4.98 -16.04 1.97
N TRP A 72 4.88 -15.16 0.97
CA TRP A 72 3.67 -14.36 0.68
C TRP A 72 3.01 -14.76 -0.63
N GLN A 73 3.75 -15.40 -1.53
CA GLN A 73 3.24 -15.91 -2.80
C GLN A 73 2.06 -16.85 -2.54
N GLY A 74 0.91 -16.55 -3.16
CA GLY A 74 -0.32 -17.31 -2.99
C GLY A 74 -1.16 -16.94 -1.77
N ARG A 75 -0.68 -16.06 -0.87
CA ARG A 75 -1.51 -15.49 0.22
C ARG A 75 -2.34 -14.28 -0.24
N PHE A 76 -1.91 -13.63 -1.32
CA PHE A 76 -2.62 -12.51 -1.93
C PHE A 76 -3.04 -12.87 -3.35
N ALA A 77 -4.27 -12.50 -3.71
CA ALA A 77 -4.76 -12.67 -5.08
C ALA A 77 -3.86 -11.91 -6.05
N ARG A 78 -3.28 -12.62 -7.03
CA ARG A 78 -2.30 -12.03 -7.95
C ARG A 78 -2.95 -11.01 -8.86
N GLU A 79 -4.19 -11.27 -9.23
CA GLU A 79 -5.06 -10.43 -10.05
C GLU A 79 -5.34 -9.08 -9.36
N ALA A 80 -5.27 -9.03 -8.02
CA ALA A 80 -5.48 -7.80 -7.28
C ALA A 80 -4.28 -6.84 -7.34
N CYS A 81 -3.14 -7.26 -7.88
CA CYS A 81 -1.94 -6.45 -8.05
C CYS A 81 -1.56 -5.69 -6.76
N TYR A 82 -1.56 -4.36 -6.80
CA TYR A 82 -1.41 -3.49 -5.63
C TYR A 82 -2.72 -2.86 -5.15
N GLY A 83 -3.87 -3.22 -5.74
CA GLY A 83 -5.20 -2.83 -5.26
C GLY A 83 -5.79 -1.56 -5.85
N ALA A 84 -5.20 -0.98 -6.90
CA ALA A 84 -5.79 0.16 -7.61
C ALA A 84 -6.36 -0.31 -8.97
N GLY A 85 -7.45 0.31 -9.43
CA GLY A 85 -8.05 0.01 -10.73
C GLY A 85 -8.76 -1.34 -10.82
N ILE A 86 -8.96 -2.01 -9.67
CA ILE A 86 -9.60 -3.33 -9.58
C ILE A 86 -11.10 -3.22 -9.28
N ALA A 87 -11.85 -4.27 -9.58
CA ALA A 87 -13.28 -4.35 -9.28
C ALA A 87 -13.56 -4.48 -7.77
N ASP A 88 -14.70 -3.93 -7.32
CA ASP A 88 -15.16 -4.01 -5.93
C ASP A 88 -15.25 -5.45 -5.41
N SER A 89 -15.65 -6.40 -6.26
CA SER A 89 -15.73 -7.82 -5.90
C SER A 89 -14.35 -8.40 -5.60
N LEU A 90 -13.33 -8.03 -6.38
CA LEU A 90 -11.96 -8.47 -6.14
C LEU A 90 -11.37 -7.82 -4.87
N ALA A 91 -11.68 -6.56 -4.61
CA ALA A 91 -11.32 -5.91 -3.35
C ALA A 91 -11.98 -6.58 -2.12
N ASP A 92 -13.23 -7.01 -2.27
CA ASP A 92 -13.94 -7.77 -1.23
C ASP A 92 -13.34 -9.17 -1.01
N GLU A 93 -12.97 -9.86 -2.09
CA GLU A 93 -12.29 -11.16 -2.05
C GLU A 93 -10.93 -11.08 -1.36
N VAL A 94 -10.14 -10.03 -1.63
CA VAL A 94 -8.88 -9.78 -0.92
C VAL A 94 -9.11 -9.70 0.59
N THR A 95 -10.12 -8.93 1.01
CA THR A 95 -10.42 -8.77 2.44
C THR A 95 -10.93 -10.06 3.07
N ALA A 96 -11.69 -10.88 2.32
CA ALA A 96 -12.21 -12.15 2.79
C ALA A 96 -11.13 -13.26 2.87
N SER A 97 -10.08 -13.16 2.05
CA SER A 97 -9.00 -14.15 1.96
C SER A 97 -7.76 -13.81 2.78
N THR A 98 -7.74 -12.64 3.44
CA THR A 98 -6.63 -12.19 4.26
C THR A 98 -7.10 -11.76 5.64
N SER A 99 -6.19 -11.72 6.61
CA SER A 99 -6.44 -11.22 7.95
C SER A 99 -5.55 -10.04 8.31
N ARG A 100 -5.99 -9.23 9.29
CA ARG A 100 -5.21 -8.10 9.81
C ARG A 100 -3.83 -8.53 10.32
N THR A 101 -3.71 -9.72 10.89
CA THR A 101 -2.45 -10.24 11.45
C THR A 101 -1.49 -10.67 10.35
N GLU A 102 -1.99 -11.29 9.28
CA GLU A 102 -1.19 -11.61 8.09
C GLU A 102 -0.70 -10.35 7.41
N VAL A 103 -1.56 -9.35 7.20
CA VAL A 103 -1.16 -8.08 6.59
C VAL A 103 -0.18 -7.30 7.47
N ALA A 104 -0.32 -7.36 8.80
CA ALA A 104 0.67 -6.79 9.72
C ALA A 104 2.03 -7.48 9.63
N ALA A 105 2.05 -8.82 9.52
CA ALA A 105 3.29 -9.56 9.33
C ALA A 105 3.96 -9.23 7.99
N TYR A 106 3.17 -9.16 6.92
CA TYR A 106 3.64 -8.75 5.61
C TYR A 106 4.20 -7.33 5.62
N LEU A 107 3.51 -6.37 6.24
CA LEU A 107 3.98 -4.98 6.35
C LEU A 107 5.34 -4.88 7.05
N ARG A 108 5.61 -5.73 8.06
CA ARG A 108 6.92 -5.77 8.72
C ARG A 108 8.03 -6.25 7.80
N ASP A 109 7.77 -7.26 6.98
CA ASP A 109 8.74 -7.75 5.98
C ASP A 109 8.99 -6.68 4.90
N VAL A 110 7.95 -6.02 4.42
CA VAL A 110 8.05 -4.88 3.50
C VAL A 110 8.89 -3.76 4.14
N ARG A 111 8.60 -3.40 5.40
CA ARG A 111 9.34 -2.35 6.11
C ARG A 111 10.82 -2.68 6.20
N ALA A 112 11.18 -3.90 6.57
CA ALA A 112 12.58 -4.32 6.66
C ALA A 112 13.30 -4.14 5.32
N ALA A 113 12.74 -4.71 4.24
CA ALA A 113 13.32 -4.63 2.90
C ALA A 113 13.42 -3.18 2.39
N VAL A 114 12.37 -2.39 2.58
CA VAL A 114 12.34 -0.98 2.15
C VAL A 114 13.36 -0.14 2.91
N MET A 115 13.50 -0.33 4.23
CA MET A 115 14.44 0.45 5.02
C MET A 115 15.90 0.07 4.73
N ASP A 116 16.18 -1.20 4.43
CA ASP A 116 17.49 -1.67 3.98
C ASP A 116 17.88 -1.09 2.61
N TRP A 117 16.92 -0.96 1.68
CA TRP A 117 17.13 -0.26 0.43
C TRP A 117 17.34 1.24 0.64
N PHE A 118 16.50 1.87 1.47
CA PHE A 118 16.52 3.31 1.69
C PHE A 118 17.83 3.79 2.35
N ALA A 119 18.43 2.96 3.21
CA ALA A 119 19.71 3.25 3.86
C ALA A 119 20.87 3.48 2.86
N LYS A 120 20.73 3.02 1.61
CA LYS A 120 21.75 3.11 0.55
C LYS A 120 21.52 4.29 -0.41
N GLN A 121 20.47 5.08 -0.21
CA GLN A 121 20.07 6.15 -1.13
C GLN A 121 20.78 7.47 -0.86
N THR A 122 20.92 8.26 -1.91
CA THR A 122 21.48 9.62 -1.90
C THR A 122 20.50 10.58 -2.58
N GLU A 123 20.71 11.88 -2.45
CA GLU A 123 19.87 12.87 -3.18
C GLU A 123 19.91 12.61 -4.69
N SER A 124 21.11 12.41 -5.25
CA SER A 124 21.28 12.11 -6.67
C SER A 124 20.60 10.83 -7.12
N SER A 125 20.54 9.78 -6.28
CA SER A 125 19.86 8.54 -6.68
C SER A 125 18.33 8.70 -6.68
N LEU A 126 17.80 9.59 -5.84
CA LEU A 126 16.36 9.87 -5.75
C LEU A 126 15.90 10.93 -6.75
N ASP A 127 16.79 11.76 -7.28
CA ASP A 127 16.49 12.70 -8.38
C ASP A 127 16.36 12.02 -9.75
N ALA A 128 16.91 10.81 -9.90
CA ALA A 128 16.74 10.04 -11.11
C ALA A 128 15.28 9.56 -11.27
N ALA A 129 14.75 9.65 -12.48
CA ALA A 129 13.46 9.05 -12.83
C ALA A 129 13.64 7.54 -13.08
N PRO A 130 13.02 6.65 -12.31
CA PRO A 130 13.03 5.23 -12.62
C PRO A 130 12.20 4.96 -13.89
N PRO A 131 12.54 3.90 -14.66
CA PRO A 131 11.79 3.52 -15.85
C PRO A 131 10.49 2.80 -15.48
N LEU A 132 9.54 3.50 -14.84
CA LEU A 132 8.34 2.96 -14.21
C LEU A 132 7.57 2.02 -15.15
N LYS A 133 7.25 2.47 -16.36
CA LYS A 133 6.49 1.63 -17.31
C LYS A 133 7.21 0.33 -17.66
N THR A 134 8.53 0.38 -17.87
CA THR A 134 9.36 -0.81 -18.13
C THR A 134 9.40 -1.72 -16.92
N ASN A 135 9.54 -1.16 -15.72
CA ASN A 135 9.54 -1.92 -14.47
C ASN A 135 8.21 -2.66 -14.26
N GLN A 136 7.08 -2.02 -14.56
CA GLN A 136 5.75 -2.62 -14.47
C GLN A 136 5.49 -3.68 -15.55
N ALA A 137 6.08 -3.57 -16.74
CA ALA A 137 5.92 -4.54 -17.82
C ALA A 137 6.34 -5.98 -17.44
N ASN A 138 7.22 -6.12 -16.45
CA ASN A 138 7.66 -7.42 -15.95
C ASN A 138 6.64 -8.08 -15.01
N ARG A 139 5.50 -7.42 -14.74
CA ARG A 139 4.48 -7.88 -13.80
C ARG A 139 3.14 -8.05 -14.49
N ALA A 140 2.63 -9.29 -14.46
CA ALA A 140 1.33 -9.62 -15.02
C ALA A 140 0.23 -8.75 -14.39
N GLY A 141 -0.64 -8.16 -15.21
CA GLY A 141 -1.76 -7.31 -14.81
C GLY A 141 -1.42 -5.82 -14.63
N TYR A 142 -0.16 -5.46 -14.40
CA TYR A 142 0.19 -4.08 -14.03
C TYR A 142 0.08 -3.07 -15.17
N LEU A 143 0.11 -3.56 -16.41
CA LEU A 143 -0.15 -2.74 -17.61
C LEU A 143 -1.58 -2.91 -18.15
N ASP A 144 -2.45 -3.61 -17.42
CA ASP A 144 -3.87 -3.64 -17.79
C ASP A 144 -4.43 -2.21 -17.73
N PRO A 145 -5.28 -1.79 -18.70
CA PRO A 145 -5.62 -0.37 -18.87
C PRO A 145 -6.13 0.33 -17.60
N ASN A 146 -7.01 -0.32 -16.83
CA ASN A 146 -7.57 0.26 -15.60
C ASN A 146 -6.54 0.36 -14.48
N ILE A 147 -5.57 -0.56 -14.41
CA ILE A 147 -4.53 -0.57 -13.37
C ILE A 147 -3.46 0.47 -13.71
N TRP A 148 -3.04 0.51 -14.98
CA TRP A 148 -2.06 1.47 -15.46
C TRP A 148 -2.57 2.91 -15.36
N ALA A 149 -3.85 3.17 -15.66
CA ALA A 149 -4.45 4.50 -15.56
C ALA A 149 -4.35 5.13 -14.16
N GLU A 150 -4.26 4.32 -13.10
CA GLU A 150 -4.11 4.81 -11.72
C GLU A 150 -2.73 5.38 -11.40
N VAL A 151 -1.72 5.06 -12.22
CA VAL A 151 -0.31 5.35 -11.93
C VAL A 151 0.45 5.92 -13.13
N GLU A 152 -0.19 6.08 -14.29
CA GLU A 152 0.48 6.54 -15.51
C GLU A 152 1.04 7.96 -15.39
N ASP A 153 0.42 8.80 -14.56
CA ASP A 153 0.86 10.17 -14.27
C ASP A 153 2.13 10.22 -13.40
N LEU A 154 2.59 9.05 -12.91
CA LEU A 154 3.83 8.89 -12.17
C LEU A 154 5.02 8.54 -13.07
N ASP A 155 4.78 8.14 -14.33
CA ASP A 155 5.83 7.77 -15.27
C ASP A 155 6.67 8.99 -15.64
N GLY A 156 8.00 8.85 -15.56
CA GLY A 156 8.96 9.94 -15.77
C GLY A 156 9.17 10.88 -14.58
N LEU A 157 8.48 10.68 -13.45
CA LEU A 157 8.77 11.44 -12.23
C LEU A 157 10.03 10.94 -11.51
N PRO A 158 10.76 11.81 -10.80
CA PRO A 158 11.93 11.40 -10.03
C PRO A 158 11.53 10.49 -8.86
N GLY A 159 12.44 9.61 -8.45
CA GLY A 159 12.23 8.65 -7.36
C GLY A 159 11.73 9.29 -6.06
N TRP A 160 12.22 10.48 -5.69
CA TRP A 160 11.74 11.19 -4.50
C TRP A 160 10.24 11.55 -4.59
N GLN A 161 9.70 11.82 -5.78
CA GLN A 161 8.27 12.06 -5.95
C GLN A 161 7.45 10.79 -5.78
N LEU A 162 7.97 9.63 -6.20
CA LEU A 162 7.31 8.35 -5.96
C LEU A 162 7.27 8.00 -4.47
N LEU A 163 8.32 8.35 -3.73
CA LEU A 163 8.32 8.21 -2.26
C LEU A 163 7.36 9.18 -1.58
N LEU A 164 7.27 10.43 -2.07
CA LEU A 164 6.40 11.45 -1.50
C LEU A 164 4.91 11.20 -1.80
N ARG A 165 4.57 10.87 -3.05
CA ARG A 165 3.19 10.82 -3.54
C ARG A 165 2.53 9.47 -3.20
N PRO A 166 2.85 8.32 -3.86
CA PRO A 166 2.37 7.00 -3.46
C PRO A 166 2.70 6.60 -2.01
N ALA A 167 3.97 6.60 -1.62
CA ALA A 167 4.36 6.03 -0.32
C ALA A 167 4.13 6.98 0.87
N GLY A 168 3.84 8.26 0.61
CA GLY A 168 3.57 9.28 1.63
C GLY A 168 2.14 9.78 1.63
N ALA A 169 1.83 10.66 0.69
CA ALA A 169 0.57 11.39 0.63
C ALA A 169 -0.64 10.47 0.40
N HIS A 170 -0.52 9.49 -0.49
CA HIS A 170 -1.58 8.52 -0.79
C HIS A 170 -1.88 7.63 0.42
N ILE A 171 -0.85 7.14 1.12
CA ILE A 171 -1.02 6.42 2.40
C ILE A 171 -1.78 7.29 3.40
N ARG A 172 -1.39 8.55 3.60
CA ARG A 172 -2.09 9.47 4.53
C ARG A 172 -3.55 9.69 4.16
N ARG A 173 -3.85 9.84 2.87
CA ARG A 173 -5.24 9.96 2.38
C ARG A 173 -6.08 8.76 2.83
N HIS A 174 -5.56 7.56 2.61
CA HIS A 174 -6.24 6.32 3.02
C HIS A 174 -6.33 6.15 4.52
N MET A 175 -5.38 6.65 5.31
CA MET A 175 -5.53 6.65 6.77
C MET A 175 -6.69 7.53 7.22
N GLY A 176 -6.88 8.70 6.58
CA GLY A 176 -8.05 9.55 6.82
C GLY A 176 -9.37 8.88 6.44
N GLU A 177 -9.41 8.21 5.28
CA GLU A 177 -10.57 7.40 4.86
C GLU A 177 -10.87 6.30 5.89
N TYR A 178 -9.86 5.52 6.26
CA TYR A 178 -9.96 4.46 7.25
C TYR A 178 -10.51 4.97 8.59
N ASP A 179 -9.96 6.08 9.12
CA ASP A 179 -10.34 6.60 10.43
C ASP A 179 -11.82 7.02 10.45
N VAL A 180 -12.33 7.61 9.34
CA VAL A 180 -13.75 7.95 9.18
C VAL A 180 -14.63 6.69 9.16
N LEU A 181 -14.25 5.67 8.38
CA LEU A 181 -15.06 4.45 8.23
C LEU A 181 -15.12 3.66 9.54
N VAL A 182 -13.99 3.43 10.20
CA VAL A 182 -13.94 2.72 11.49
C VAL A 182 -14.63 3.54 12.59
N GLY A 183 -14.42 4.85 12.63
CA GLY A 183 -15.14 5.73 13.55
C GLY A 183 -16.67 5.64 13.39
N ALA A 184 -17.15 5.61 12.15
CA ALA A 184 -18.58 5.45 11.86
C ALA A 184 -19.13 4.09 12.30
N MET A 185 -18.37 3.00 12.13
CA MET A 185 -18.78 1.67 12.59
C MET A 185 -18.85 1.60 14.12
N ARG A 186 -17.82 2.08 14.81
CA ARG A 186 -17.76 2.09 16.28
C ARG A 186 -18.90 2.91 16.89
N SER A 187 -19.20 4.06 16.31
CA SER A 187 -20.30 4.94 16.77
C SER A 187 -21.68 4.29 16.61
N ARG A 188 -21.90 3.46 15.57
CA ARG A 188 -23.17 2.73 15.41
C ARG A 188 -23.37 1.63 16.44
N THR A 189 -22.29 0.99 16.87
CA THR A 189 -22.34 -0.04 17.91
C THR A 189 -22.72 0.57 19.25
N THR A 190 -22.23 1.77 19.58
CA THR A 190 -22.59 2.47 20.82
C THR A 190 -24.04 2.98 20.85
N THR A 191 -24.63 3.35 19.72
CA THR A 191 -26.02 3.84 19.68
C THR A 191 -27.07 2.72 19.71
N ARG A 192 -26.66 1.45 19.52
CA ARG A 192 -27.56 0.28 19.54
C ARG A 192 -27.53 -0.50 20.85
N ALA A 193 -26.73 -0.06 21.83
CA ALA A 193 -26.73 -0.57 23.21
C ALA A 193 -27.64 0.29 24.08
#